data_AF-A0A358PXC6-F1
#
_entry.id   AF-A0A358PXC6-F1
#
_cell.length_a   1.000
_cell.length_b   1.000
_cell.length_c   1.000
_cell.angle_alpha   90.00
_cell.angle_beta   90.00
_cell.angle_gamma   90.00
#
_symmetry.space_group_name_H-M   'P 1'
#
loop_
_entity.id
_entity.type
_entity.pdbx_description
1 polymer ?
#
loop_
_entity_poly.entity_id
_entity_poly.type
_entity_poly.pdbx_seq_one_letter_code
_entity_poly.pdbx_strand_id
1 'polypeptide(L)' 'MNLRRNKRHKVCRLYDVIIRKGLSQEIVSKRTGYSQSHISQIMNGKDLLLSTAQDIAAAVDEKVDYLWPNYFH' A
#
# COMPACT_ATOMS: atom_id res chain seq x y z
N MET A 1 25.76 15.77 0.77
CA MET A 1 24.85 14.71 1.23
C MET A 1 23.65 14.66 0.28
N ASN A 2 23.70 13.78 -0.73
CA ASN A 2 22.61 13.64 -1.70
C ASN A 2 21.83 12.35 -1.38
N LEU A 3 20.72 12.50 -0.68
CA LEU A 3 19.73 11.44 -0.52
C LEU A 3 19.17 11.10 -1.92
N ARG A 4 19.57 9.94 -2.46
CA ARG A 4 19.02 9.38 -3.69
C ARG A 4 17.51 9.18 -3.53
N ARG A 5 16.71 10.10 -4.04
CA ARG A 5 15.25 9.97 -4.19
C ARG A 5 14.98 8.86 -5.21
N ASN A 6 14.64 7.66 -4.74
CA ASN A 6 14.32 6.53 -5.60
C ASN A 6 12.90 6.69 -6.18
N LYS A 7 12.78 7.55 -7.20
CA LYS A 7 11.54 7.72 -7.98
C LYS A 7 11.29 6.44 -8.80
N ARG A 8 10.57 5.42 -8.28
CA ARG A 8 9.87 4.34 -9.05
C ARG A 8 9.28 3.18 -8.19
N HIS A 9 8.51 3.43 -7.14
CA HIS A 9 7.54 2.40 -6.69
C HIS A 9 6.26 2.50 -7.55
N LYS A 10 6.37 2.17 -8.85
CA LYS A 10 5.27 2.37 -9.82
C LYS A 10 4.20 1.27 -9.82
N VAL A 11 4.44 0.14 -9.17
CA VAL A 11 3.51 -1.00 -9.18
C VAL A 11 2.99 -1.23 -7.77
N CYS A 12 1.76 -0.82 -7.55
CA CYS A 12 0.99 -1.09 -6.34
C CYS A 12 -0.22 -1.92 -6.75
N ARG A 13 -0.35 -3.14 -6.24
CA ARG A 13 -1.48 -4.05 -6.56
C ARG A 13 -2.67 -3.90 -5.60
N LEU A 14 -2.59 -2.93 -4.68
CA LEU A 14 -3.58 -2.77 -3.61
C LEU A 14 -5.00 -2.54 -4.14
N TYR A 15 -5.14 -1.73 -5.19
CA TYR A 15 -6.44 -1.48 -5.81
C TYR A 15 -7.07 -2.76 -6.38
N ASP A 16 -6.30 -3.52 -7.15
CA ASP A 16 -6.74 -4.78 -7.76
C ASP A 16 -7.10 -5.83 -6.69
N VAL A 17 -6.30 -5.91 -5.62
CA VAL A 17 -6.57 -6.82 -4.49
C VAL A 17 -7.86 -6.47 -3.78
N ILE A 18 -8.10 -5.19 -3.52
CA ILE A 18 -9.32 -4.73 -2.84
C ILE A 18 -10.55 -5.11 -3.68
N ILE A 19 -10.52 -4.87 -4.99
CA ILE A 19 -11.62 -5.25 -5.90
C ILE A 19 -11.81 -6.76 -5.92
N ARG A 20 -10.73 -7.53 -6.13
CA ARG A 20 -10.78 -9.00 -6.22
C ARG A 20 -11.33 -9.64 -4.94
N LYS A 21 -11.04 -9.05 -3.78
CA LYS A 21 -11.52 -9.53 -2.47
C LYS A 21 -12.89 -8.95 -2.07
N GLY A 22 -13.54 -8.16 -2.93
CA GLY A 22 -14.82 -7.51 -2.62
C GLY A 22 -14.73 -6.53 -1.44
N LEU A 23 -13.55 -5.98 -1.19
CA LEU A 23 -13.31 -4.98 -0.14
C LEU A 23 -13.51 -3.57 -0.72
N SER A 24 -13.60 -2.58 0.16
CA SER A 24 -13.56 -1.16 -0.21
C SER A 24 -12.41 -0.45 0.50
N GLN A 25 -12.01 0.73 0.02
CA GLN A 25 -11.06 1.59 0.73
C GLN A 25 -11.56 1.96 2.13
N GLU A 26 -12.88 2.06 2.34
CA GLU A 26 -13.47 2.26 3.66
C GLU A 26 -13.18 1.10 4.61
N ILE A 27 -13.29 -0.14 4.13
CA ILE A 27 -13.01 -1.31 4.96
C ILE A 27 -11.52 -1.35 5.33
N VAL A 28 -10.62 -1.07 4.38
CA VAL A 28 -9.19 -0.99 4.66
C VAL A 28 -8.88 0.13 5.64
N SER A 29 -9.53 1.28 5.49
CA SER A 29 -9.44 2.40 6.42
C SER A 29 -9.86 2.00 7.83
N LYS A 30 -11.01 1.32 8.00
CA LYS A 30 -11.50 0.84 9.31
C LYS A 30 -10.56 -0.20 9.94
N ARG A 31 -9.97 -1.09 9.14
CA ARG A 31 -9.07 -2.14 9.62
C ARG A 31 -7.70 -1.62 10.06
N THR A 32 -7.20 -0.59 9.38
CA THR A 32 -5.85 -0.06 9.60
C THR A 32 -5.81 1.21 10.44
N GLY A 33 -6.93 1.92 10.57
CA GLY A 33 -6.97 3.26 11.15
C GLY A 33 -6.44 4.37 10.23
N TYR A 34 -5.92 4.04 9.04
CA TYR A 34 -5.47 5.05 8.07
C TYR A 34 -6.66 5.70 7.38
N SER A 35 -6.57 7.01 7.11
CA SER A 35 -7.61 7.69 6.36
C SER A 35 -7.71 7.17 4.93
N GLN A 36 -8.90 7.19 4.34
CA GLN A 36 -9.10 6.84 2.93
C GLN A 36 -8.21 7.68 2.00
N SER A 37 -8.03 8.97 2.30
CA SER A 37 -7.13 9.85 1.56
C SER A 37 -5.69 9.33 1.62
N HIS A 38 -5.22 8.89 2.80
CA HIS A 38 -3.88 8.32 2.93
C HIS A 38 -3.73 7.03 2.11
N ILE A 39 -4.71 6.12 2.19
CA ILE A 39 -4.73 4.87 1.41
C ILE A 39 -4.73 5.17 -0.10
N SER A 40 -5.54 6.14 -0.54
CA SER A 40 -5.58 6.58 -1.94
C SER A 40 -4.24 7.14 -2.41
N GLN A 41 -3.56 7.95 -1.58
CA GLN A 41 -2.22 8.44 -1.92
C GLN A 41 -1.21 7.30 -2.08
N ILE A 42 -1.26 6.28 -1.22
CA ILE A 42 -0.40 5.09 -1.29
C ILE A 42 -0.67 4.30 -2.58
N MET A 43 -1.93 4.13 -2.97
CA MET A 43 -2.30 3.51 -4.26
C MET A 43 -1.74 4.29 -5.44
N ASN A 44 -1.72 5.62 -5.36
CA ASN A 44 -1.18 6.51 -6.38
C ASN A 44 0.36 6.65 -6.32
N GLY A 45 1.05 5.85 -5.51
CA GLY A 45 2.50 5.79 -5.48
C GLY A 45 3.18 6.80 -4.55
N LYS A 46 2.46 7.29 -3.52
CA LYS A 46 3.10 7.99 -2.39
C LYS A 46 4.10 7.05 -1.70
N ASP A 47 5.21 7.63 -1.26
CA ASP A 47 6.19 6.92 -0.42
C ASP A 47 5.50 6.32 0.81
N LEU A 48 5.82 5.06 1.06
CA LEU A 48 5.18 4.20 2.04
C LEU A 48 6.23 3.72 3.03
N LEU A 49 5.94 3.80 4.33
CA LEU A 49 6.77 3.18 5.37
C LEU A 49 6.52 1.67 5.43
N LEU A 50 7.52 0.90 5.87
CA LEU A 50 7.43 -0.56 5.88
C LEU A 50 6.33 -1.02 6.85
N SER A 51 6.22 -0.36 8.00
CA SER A 51 5.15 -0.61 8.97
C SER A 51 3.77 -0.39 8.35
N THR A 52 3.57 0.74 7.65
CA THR A 52 2.30 1.01 6.96
C THR A 52 2.01 -0.01 5.85
N ALA A 53 3.04 -0.45 5.12
CA ALA A 53 2.89 -1.52 4.13
C ALA A 53 2.45 -2.84 4.78
N GLN A 54 3.07 -3.21 5.91
CA GLN A 54 2.73 -4.41 6.67
C GLN A 54 1.30 -4.35 7.22
N ASP A 55 0.89 -3.22 7.79
CA ASP A 55 -0.46 -3.03 8.33
C ASP A 55 -1.52 -3.19 7.24
N ILE A 56 -1.32 -2.54 6.08
CA ILE A 56 -2.25 -2.61 4.96
C ILE A 56 -2.28 -4.03 4.39
N ALA A 57 -1.12 -4.68 4.24
CA ALA A 57 -1.02 -6.05 3.75
C ALA A 57 -1.78 -7.02 4.67
N ALA A 58 -1.60 -6.90 5.99
CA ALA A 58 -2.35 -7.67 6.98
C ALA A 58 -3.86 -7.38 6.88
N ALA A 59 -4.26 -6.12 6.71
CA ALA A 59 -5.68 -5.74 6.61
C ALA A 59 -6.38 -6.31 5.38
N VAL A 60 -5.65 -6.59 4.29
CA VAL A 60 -6.20 -7.24 3.08
C VAL A 60 -5.81 -8.71 2.97
N ASP A 61 -5.18 -9.29 3.98
CA ASP A 61 -4.72 -10.68 4.01
C ASP A 61 -3.85 -11.03 2.79
N GLU A 62 -2.81 -10.23 2.56
CA GLU A 62 -1.81 -10.44 1.51
C GLU A 62 -0.39 -10.19 2.04
N LYS A 63 0.62 -10.57 1.25
CA LYS A 63 2.03 -10.27 1.56
C LYS A 63 2.43 -8.88 1.07
N VAL A 64 3.32 -8.21 1.80
CA VAL A 64 3.91 -6.92 1.39
C VAL A 64 4.54 -7.03 -0.01
N ASP A 65 5.33 -8.07 -0.25
CA ASP A 65 5.99 -8.32 -1.56
C ASP A 65 4.99 -8.54 -2.69
N TYR A 66 3.79 -9.04 -2.39
CA TYR A 66 2.77 -9.22 -3.40
C TYR A 66 2.15 -7.87 -3.80
N LEU A 67 1.85 -7.02 -2.80
CA LEU A 67 1.27 -5.70 -3.01
C LEU A 67 2.26 -4.70 -3.61
N TRP A 68 3.52 -4.77 -3.16
CA TRP A 68 4.62 -3.91 -3.55
C TRP A 68 5.88 -4.76 -3.85
N PRO A 69 5.96 -5.39 -5.04
CA PRO A 69 7.05 -6.31 -5.39
C PRO A 69 8.44 -5.67 -5.41
N ASN A 70 8.50 -4.35 -5.59
CA ASN A 70 9.77 -3.61 -5.60
C ASN A 70 10.09 -2.97 -4.25
N TYR A 71 9.39 -3.33 -3.16
CA TYR A 71 9.58 -2.66 -1.87
C TYR A 71 10.95 -2.91 -1.25
N PHE A 72 11.52 -4.11 -1.45
CA PHE A 72 12.80 -4.54 -0.85
C PHE A 72 14.00 -4.52 -1.81
N HIS A 73 13.84 -3.98 -3.03
CA HIS A 73 14.84 -4.01 -4.11
C HIS A 73 15.46 -2.64 -4.43
#